data_AF-A0A840YIX2-F1
#
_entry.id   AF-A0A840YIX2-F1
#
_cell.length_a   1.000
_cell.length_b   1.000
_cell.length_c   1.000
_cell.angle_alpha   90.00
_cell.angle_beta   90.00
_cell.angle_gamma   90.00
#
_symmetry.space_group_name_H-M   'P 1'
#
loop_
_entity.id
_entity.type
_entity.pdbx_description
1 polymer ?
#
loop_
_entity_poly.entity_id
_entity_poly.type
_entity_poly.pdbx_seq_one_letter_code
_entity_poly.pdbx_strand_id
1 'polypeptide(L)' 'MRLVVDAIVYVLRTGCAWAHLPREFPPSGTVLRWFLRLSRSGTFEQLAHALTMADRDV' A
#
# COMPACT_ATOMS: atom_id res chain seq x y z
N MET A 1 -5.92 -6.96 -5.10
CA MET A 1 -4.78 -6.07 -5.43
C MET A 1 -4.91 -4.70 -4.74
N ARG A 2 -6.08 -4.03 -4.79
CA ARG A 2 -6.34 -2.75 -4.07
C ARG A 2 -5.95 -2.72 -2.59
N LEU A 3 -6.42 -3.69 -1.79
CA LEU A 3 -6.16 -3.72 -0.34
C LEU A 3 -4.67 -3.75 0.07
N VAL A 4 -3.79 -4.28 -0.78
CA VAL A 4 -2.34 -4.28 -0.50
C VAL A 4 -1.76 -2.88 -0.74
N VAL A 5 -2.22 -2.21 -1.79
CA VAL A 5 -1.82 -0.84 -2.12
C VAL A 5 -2.37 0.13 -1.10
N ASP A 6 -3.65 -0.02 -0.74
CA ASP A 6 -4.32 0.78 0.29
C ASP A 6 -3.61 0.63 1.64
N ALA A 7 -3.19 -0.58 2.01
CA ALA A 7 -2.39 -0.83 3.21
C ALA A 7 -1.02 -0.14 3.18
N ILE A 8 -0.31 -0.19 2.05
CA ILE A 8 0.99 0.50 1.88
C ILE A 8 0.80 2.01 2.05
N VAL A 9 -0.23 2.58 1.41
CA VAL A 9 -0.52 4.02 1.51
C VAL A 9 -0.98 4.41 2.89
N TYR A 10 -1.82 3.60 3.53
CA TYR A 10 -2.23 3.81 4.90
C TYR A 10 -1.01 3.94 5.81
N VAL A 11 -0.06 3.01 5.72
CA VAL A 11 1.20 3.03 6.47
C VAL A 11 2.07 4.25 6.12
N LEU A 12 2.19 4.59 4.84
CA LEU A 12 2.96 5.78 4.41
C LEU A 12 2.32 7.09 4.87
N ARG A 13 0.99 7.17 4.93
CA ARG A 13 0.23 8.37 5.30
C ARG A 13 0.12 8.55 6.81
N THR A 14 -0.06 7.46 7.55
CA THR A 14 -0.17 7.49 9.03
C THR A 14 1.15 7.29 9.75
N GLY A 15 2.19 6.80 9.08
CA GLY A 15 3.47 6.43 9.69
C GLY A 15 3.37 5.23 10.65
N CYS A 16 2.23 4.52 10.64
CA CYS A 16 1.99 3.43 11.57
C CYS A 16 2.81 2.20 11.21
N ALA A 17 3.28 1.44 12.21
CA ALA A 17 4.04 0.22 11.94
C ALA A 17 3.18 -0.79 11.17
N TRP A 18 3.79 -1.55 10.24
CA TRP A 18 3.12 -2.62 9.50
C TRP A 18 2.43 -3.65 10.42
N ALA A 19 2.93 -3.84 11.64
CA ALA A 19 2.33 -4.72 12.64
C ALA A 19 1.00 -4.20 13.22
N HIS A 20 0.72 -2.90 13.10
CA HIS A 20 -0.48 -2.25 13.59
C HIS A 20 -1.53 -2.01 12.49
N LEU A 21 -1.38 -2.69 11.36
CA LEU A 21 -2.32 -2.63 10.26
C LEU A 21 -3.68 -3.19 10.73
N PRO A 22 -4.80 -2.49 10.49
CA PRO A 22 -6.10 -2.99 10.89
C PRO A 22 -6.45 -4.27 10.13
N ARG A 23 -7.23 -5.14 10.78
CA ARG A 23 -7.52 -6.52 10.34
C ARG A 23 -8.35 -6.61 9.05
N GLU A 24 -8.86 -5.46 8.59
CA GLU A 24 -9.50 -5.29 7.28
C GLU A 24 -8.52 -5.41 6.11
N PHE A 25 -7.23 -5.18 6.37
CA PHE A 25 -6.18 -5.31 5.37
C PHE A 25 -5.56 -6.71 5.38
N PRO A 26 -4.99 -7.14 4.23
CA PRO A 26 -4.22 -8.37 4.16
C PRO A 26 -3.08 -8.37 5.17
N PRO A 27 -2.62 -9.55 5.62
CA PRO A 27 -1.59 -9.67 6.64
C PRO A 27 -0.34 -8.86 6.25
N SER A 28 0.20 -8.15 7.23
CA SER A 28 1.32 -7.22 7.07
C SER A 28 2.53 -7.83 6.36
N GLY A 29 2.79 -9.13 6.56
CA GLY A 29 3.84 -9.86 5.84
C GLY A 29 3.62 -9.95 4.33
N THR A 30 2.37 -10.07 3.88
CA THR A 30 2.02 -10.01 2.45
C THR A 30 2.24 -8.62 1.91
N VAL A 31 1.76 -7.60 2.63
CA VAL A 31 1.89 -6.20 2.24
C VAL A 31 3.36 -5.78 2.10
N LEU A 32 4.19 -6.12 3.10
CA LEU A 32 5.62 -5.86 3.08
C LEU A 32 6.34 -6.59 1.93
N ARG A 33 5.96 -7.84 1.65
CA ARG A 33 6.53 -8.62 0.54
C ARG A 33 6.20 -7.98 -0.81
N TRP A 34 4.98 -7.48 -0.97
CA TRP A 34 4.57 -6.73 -2.15
C TRP A 34 5.31 -5.40 -2.25
N PHE A 35 5.43 -4.65 -1.16
CA PHE A 35 6.20 -3.40 -1.10
C PHE A 35 7.66 -3.62 -1.54
N LEU A 36 8.33 -4.63 -1.00
CA LEU A 36 9.70 -4.99 -1.39
C LEU A 36 9.81 -5.38 -2.86
N ARG A 37 8.83 -6.12 -3.39
CA ARG A 37 8.80 -6.51 -4.81
C ARG A 37 8.59 -5.30 -5.72
N LEU A 38 7.70 -4.40 -5.35
CA LEU A 38 7.43 -3.14 -6.06
C LEU A 38 8.63 -2.19 -6.03
N SER A 39 9.27 -2.02 -4.87
CA SER A 39 10.48 -1.22 -4.72
C SER A 39 11.62 -1.72 -5.58
N ARG A 40 11.71 -3.04 -5.76
CA ARG A 40 12.74 -3.67 -6.59
C ARG A 40 12.43 -3.60 -8.09
N SER A 41 11.16 -3.49 -8.46
CA SER A 41 10.71 -3.33 -9.85
C SER A 41 10.61 -1.87 -10.32
N GLY A 42 10.89 -0.88 -9.46
CA GLY A 42 10.82 0.54 -9.83
C GLY A 42 9.38 1.03 -10.14
N THR A 43 8.36 0.23 -9.81
CA THR A 43 6.97 0.45 -10.24
C THR A 43 6.18 1.38 -9.31
N PHE A 44 6.89 2.22 -8.55
CA PHE A 44 6.26 3.20 -7.66
C PHE A 44 5.42 4.23 -8.43
N GLU A 45 5.81 4.61 -9.65
CA GLU A 45 5.05 5.55 -10.49
C GLU A 45 3.66 5.02 -10.88
N GLN A 46 3.55 3.73 -11.24
CA GLN A 46 2.24 3.16 -11.57
C GLN A 46 1.35 3.02 -10.33
N LEU A 47 1.96 2.78 -9.16
CA LEU A 47 1.23 2.73 -7.90
C LEU A 47 0.66 4.12 -7.55
N ALA A 48 1.47 5.17 -7.68
CA ALA A 48 1.06 6.56 -7.47
C ALA A 48 -0.05 7.00 -8.45
N HIS A 49 0.00 6.51 -9.69
CA HIS A 49 -1.05 6.80 -10.68
C HIS A 49 -2.39 6.14 -10.32
N ALA A 50 -2.38 4.89 -9.87
CA ALA A 50 -3.58 4.21 -9.38
C ALA A 50 -4.17 4.90 -8.14
N LEU A 51 -3.31 5.45 -7.27
CA LEU A 51 -3.72 6.19 -6.08
C LEU A 51 -4.37 7.54 -6.40
N THR A 52 -3.87 8.24 -7.43
CA THR A 52 -4.47 9.50 -7.91
C THR A 52 -5.89 9.29 -8.43
N MET A 53 -6.22 8.09 -8.92
CA MET A 53 -7.58 7.76 -9.36
C MET A 53 -8.51 7.38 -8.20
N ALA A 54 -8.00 6.78 -7.13
CA ALA A 54 -8.80 6.36 -5.97
C ALA A 54 -9.11 7.51 -5.01
N ASP A 55 -8.22 8.50 -4.89
CA ASP A 55 -8.42 9.69 -4.05
C ASP A 55 -9.41 10.71 -4.67
N ARG A 56 -9.73 10.56 -5.96
CA ARG A 56 -10.66 11.45 -6.69
C ARG A 56 -12.15 11.13 -6.49
N ASP A 57 -12.50 10.12 -5.71
CA ASP A 57 -13.88 9.73 -5.42
C ASP A 57 -14.25 10.05 -3.94
N VAL A 58 -14.11 11.32 -3.55
CA VAL A 58 -14.63 11.90 -2.29
C VAL A 58 -15.38 13.18 -2.56
#